data_AF-A0A8J2EY31-F1
#
_entry.id   AF-A0A8J2EY31-F1
#
_cell.length_a   1.000
_cell.length_b   1.000
_cell.length_c   1.000
_cell.angle_alpha   90.00
_cell.angle_beta   90.00
_cell.angle_gamma   90.00
#
_symmetry.space_group_name_H-M   'P 1'
#
loop_
_entity.id
_entity.type
_entity.pdbx_description
1 polymer ?
#
loop_
_entity_poly.entity_id
_entity_poly.type
_entity_poly.pdbx_seq_one_letter_code
_entity_poly.pdbx_strand_id
1 'polypeptide(L)'
;MRARGISVPQVLPFPIICDESRRVSIQLGILDPDSVCVTGSPLAARSVFLIDPEFRLATMFMYPWRVGRSFKEIIRVLDALQVVRKSRNIIGTPAGWETTSQFCVDDSAVDIVGKEQINLIDVPSGRSYMKYIHPSSAQPIYESAKQLKADVGNPFAYGGPCGGEIQTEYARKHDMDQTL
;
A
#
# COMPACT_ATOMS: atom_id res chain seq x y z
N MET A 1 7.50 -17.48 38.83
CA MET A 1 6.41 -18.01 37.98
C MET A 1 6.87 -17.97 36.52
N ARG A 2 7.29 -19.09 35.92
CA ARG A 2 7.57 -19.18 34.48
C ARG A 2 6.27 -19.51 33.77
N ALA A 3 5.85 -18.67 32.82
CA ALA A 3 4.68 -18.96 31.98
C ALA A 3 4.93 -20.28 31.24
N ARG A 4 4.05 -21.27 31.46
CA ARG A 4 4.09 -22.59 30.83
C ARG A 4 3.59 -22.47 29.38
N GLY A 5 4.27 -23.12 28.44
CA GLY A 5 3.61 -23.75 27.28
C GLY A 5 3.72 -23.08 25.91
N ILE A 6 4.41 -21.94 25.74
CA ILE A 6 4.63 -21.39 24.40
C ILE A 6 6.06 -21.74 23.96
N SER A 7 6.20 -22.74 23.08
CA SER A 7 7.46 -23.03 22.41
C SER A 7 7.73 -21.92 21.38
N VAL A 8 8.49 -20.90 21.78
CA VAL A 8 8.93 -19.85 20.85
C VAL A 8 9.94 -20.49 19.89
N PRO A 9 9.75 -20.42 18.55
CA PRO A 9 10.74 -20.91 17.62
C PRO A 9 12.08 -20.20 17.86
N GLN A 10 13.17 -20.97 17.92
CA GLN A 10 14.53 -20.45 18.15
C GLN A 10 15.02 -19.54 17.01
N VAL A 11 14.32 -19.53 15.87
CA VAL A 11 14.66 -18.74 14.68
C VAL A 11 13.44 -17.91 14.27
N LEU A 12 13.63 -16.60 14.11
CA LEU A 12 12.59 -15.71 13.58
C LEU A 12 12.45 -15.90 12.06
N PRO A 13 11.22 -15.93 11.52
CA PRO A 13 11.00 -16.15 10.09
C PRO A 13 11.23 -14.90 9.23
N PHE A 14 11.63 -13.78 9.82
CA PHE A 14 11.88 -12.52 9.15
C PHE A 14 13.15 -11.84 9.70
N PRO A 15 13.87 -11.08 8.85
CA PRO A 15 15.06 -10.35 9.28
C PRO A 15 14.71 -9.15 10.15
N ILE A 16 15.65 -8.73 10.99
CA ILE A 16 15.59 -7.48 11.76
C ILE A 16 16.74 -6.60 11.29
N ILE A 17 16.42 -5.39 10.85
CA ILE A 17 17.42 -4.42 10.40
C ILE A 17 18.01 -3.71 11.62
N CYS A 18 19.33 -3.60 11.66
CA CYS A 18 20.04 -2.80 12.66
C CYS A 18 20.35 -1.40 12.09
N ASP A 19 19.77 -0.34 12.69
CA ASP A 19 19.95 1.06 12.27
C ASP A 19 20.62 1.89 13.38
N GLU A 20 21.82 1.49 13.80
CA GLU A 20 22.59 2.20 14.85
C GLU A 20 22.89 3.65 14.46
N SER A 21 23.19 3.88 13.17
CA SER A 21 23.48 5.20 12.60
C SER A 21 22.25 6.10 12.44
N ARG A 22 21.04 5.54 12.55
CA ARG A 22 19.73 6.19 12.33
C ARG A 22 19.53 6.77 10.94
N ARG A 23 20.40 6.46 9.98
CA ARG A 23 20.31 6.98 8.62
C ARG A 23 19.01 6.57 7.95
N VAL A 24 18.60 5.31 8.14
CA VAL A 24 17.34 4.80 7.57
C VAL A 24 16.15 5.46 8.25
N SER A 25 16.18 5.58 9.57
CA SER A 25 15.10 6.21 10.35
C SER A 25 14.91 7.69 10.01
N ILE A 26 15.99 8.44 9.74
CA ILE A 26 15.95 9.84 9.29
C ILE A 26 15.39 9.92 7.87
N GLN A 27 15.87 9.08 6.95
CA GLN A 27 15.40 9.08 5.56
C GLN A 27 13.91 8.72 5.44
N LEU A 28 13.43 7.81 6.29
CA LEU A 28 12.02 7.43 6.35
C LEU A 28 11.17 8.41 7.17
N GLY A 29 11.78 9.38 7.87
CA GLY A 29 11.05 10.36 8.68
C GLY A 29 10.31 9.75 9.87
N ILE A 30 10.82 8.67 10.46
CA ILE A 30 10.13 7.91 11.52
C ILE A 30 10.69 8.16 12.93
N LEU A 31 11.49 9.19 13.15
CA LEU A 31 11.99 9.50 14.49
C LEU A 31 10.89 10.13 15.34
N ASP A 32 10.65 9.55 16.52
CA ASP A 32 9.69 10.04 17.50
C ASP A 32 10.43 10.97 18.49
N PRO A 33 10.08 12.27 18.57
CA PRO A 33 10.72 13.19 19.49
C PRO A 33 10.46 12.85 20.96
N ASP A 34 9.33 12.17 21.25
CA ASP A 34 8.92 11.82 22.62
C ASP A 34 9.51 10.49 23.08
N SER A 35 10.14 9.74 22.17
CA SER A 35 10.78 8.46 22.45
C SER A 35 12.30 8.65 22.44
N VAL A 36 12.89 8.92 23.61
CA VAL A 36 14.34 9.11 23.75
C VAL A 36 14.99 7.91 24.42
N CYS A 37 16.15 7.50 23.91
CA CYS A 37 17.01 6.54 24.60
C CYS A 37 17.68 7.16 25.82
N VAL A 38 18.33 6.32 26.63
CA VAL A 38 19.06 6.75 27.85
C VAL A 38 20.11 7.82 27.56
N THR A 39 20.67 7.84 26.35
CA THR A 39 21.65 8.84 25.91
C THR A 39 21.02 10.12 25.34
N GLY A 40 19.70 10.32 25.50
CA GLY A 40 18.98 11.56 25.15
C GLY A 40 18.60 11.69 23.67
N SER A 41 18.58 10.58 22.94
CA SER A 41 18.59 10.56 21.49
C SER A 41 17.29 9.92 20.96
N PRO A 42 16.63 10.47 19.93
CA PRO A 42 15.32 10.00 19.50
C PRO A 42 15.37 8.61 18.87
N LEU A 43 14.35 7.80 19.16
CA LEU A 43 14.13 6.45 18.69
C LEU A 43 13.06 6.43 17.60
N ALA A 44 13.06 5.37 16.79
CA ALA A 44 12.05 5.19 15.76
C ALA A 44 10.65 4.97 16.38
N ALA A 45 9.65 5.62 15.79
CA ALA A 45 8.24 5.36 15.99
C ALA A 45 7.89 3.94 15.51
N ARG A 46 6.70 3.45 15.90
CA ARG A 46 6.20 2.14 15.48
C ARG A 46 5.56 2.25 14.11
N SER A 47 6.39 2.42 13.09
CA SER A 47 5.95 2.59 11.71
C SER A 47 5.81 1.26 10.97
N VAL A 48 4.88 1.20 10.02
CA VAL A 48 4.66 0.06 9.11
C VAL A 48 4.54 0.61 7.71
N PHE A 49 5.34 0.06 6.79
CA PHE A 49 5.35 0.42 5.38
C PHE A 49 4.88 -0.78 4.57
N LEU A 50 3.84 -0.60 3.77
CA LEU A 50 3.42 -1.56 2.74
C LEU A 50 3.98 -1.08 1.41
N ILE A 51 4.86 -1.88 0.83
CA ILE A 51 5.59 -1.57 -0.40
C ILE A 51 5.11 -2.53 -1.49
N ASP A 52 4.70 -1.96 -2.62
CA ASP A 52 4.28 -2.72 -3.79
C ASP A 52 5.49 -3.41 -4.48
N PRO A 53 5.27 -4.45 -5.30
CA PRO A 53 6.33 -5.09 -6.08
C PRO A 53 7.08 -4.15 -7.03
N GLU A 54 6.50 -2.99 -7.38
CA GLU A 54 7.15 -1.94 -8.17
C GLU A 54 7.88 -0.90 -7.28
N PHE A 55 8.19 -1.25 -6.03
CA PHE A 55 8.90 -0.40 -5.06
C PHE A 55 8.21 0.93 -4.74
N ARG A 56 6.89 0.99 -4.91
CA ARG A 56 6.09 2.17 -4.55
C ARG A 56 5.50 1.99 -3.16
N LEU A 57 5.46 3.07 -2.40
CA LEU A 57 4.77 3.08 -1.12
C LEU A 57 3.25 3.01 -1.36
N ALA A 58 2.62 1.93 -0.92
CA ALA A 58 1.18 1.73 -1.04
C ALA A 58 0.43 2.31 0.17
N THR A 59 0.93 2.07 1.38
CA THR A 59 0.34 2.60 2.62
C THR A 59 1.40 2.69 3.71
N MET A 60 1.27 3.71 4.57
CA MET A 60 2.10 3.90 5.76
C MET A 60 1.21 4.05 6.99
N PHE A 61 1.56 3.34 8.06
CA PHE A 61 1.02 3.60 9.39
C PHE A 61 2.13 4.10 10.30
N MET A 62 1.83 5.12 11.10
CA MET A 62 2.76 5.66 12.09
C MET A 62 2.06 5.69 13.45
N TYR A 63 2.56 4.89 14.39
CA TYR A 63 2.07 4.84 15.76
C TYR A 63 3.15 5.34 16.74
N PRO A 64 2.77 6.07 17.80
CA PRO A 64 3.72 6.51 18.81
C PRO A 64 4.25 5.31 19.62
N TRP A 65 5.37 5.49 20.30
CA TRP A 65 6.06 4.40 20.99
C TRP A 65 5.23 3.69 22.08
N ARG A 66 4.25 4.36 22.70
CA ARG A 66 3.38 3.81 23.75
C ARG A 66 2.16 3.05 23.24
N VAL A 67 1.79 3.21 21.96
CA VAL A 67 0.55 2.63 21.42
C VAL A 67 0.86 1.40 20.59
N GLY A 68 0.13 0.31 20.85
CA GLY A 68 0.25 -0.94 20.10
C GLY A 68 -0.33 -0.83 18.69
N ARG A 69 0.20 -1.64 17.76
CA ARG A 69 -0.32 -1.74 16.39
C ARG A 69 -1.48 -2.74 16.32
N SER A 70 -2.41 -2.52 15.40
CA SER A 70 -3.44 -3.50 15.04
C SER A 70 -3.01 -4.30 13.81
N PHE A 71 -2.60 -5.56 14.00
CA PHE A 71 -2.26 -6.44 12.87
C PHE A 71 -3.47 -6.82 12.01
N LYS A 72 -4.67 -6.84 12.60
CA LYS A 72 -5.92 -7.07 11.85
C LYS A 72 -6.11 -6.00 10.79
N GLU A 73 -5.84 -4.74 11.12
CA GLU A 73 -5.96 -3.64 10.17
C GLU A 73 -4.88 -3.69 9.08
N ILE A 74 -3.65 -4.04 9.45
CA ILE A 74 -2.56 -4.20 8.48
C ILE A 74 -2.89 -5.28 7.45
N ILE A 75 -3.43 -6.42 7.89
CA ILE A 75 -3.85 -7.51 7.00
C ILE A 75 -5.05 -7.08 6.15
N ARG A 76 -6.07 -6.45 6.75
CA ARG A 76 -7.25 -5.95 6.03
C ARG A 76 -6.87 -4.98 4.91
N VAL A 77 -5.96 -4.04 5.19
CA VAL A 77 -5.46 -3.10 4.20
C VAL A 77 -4.61 -3.79 3.14
N LEU A 78 -3.79 -4.77 3.51
CA LEU A 78 -3.05 -5.59 2.54
C LEU A 78 -4.00 -6.31 1.57
N ASP A 79 -5.05 -6.94 2.08
CA ASP A 79 -6.06 -7.63 1.27
C ASP A 79 -6.80 -6.65 0.36
N ALA A 80 -7.20 -5.49 0.89
CA ALA A 80 -7.83 -4.42 0.12
C ALA A 80 -6.92 -3.92 -1.01
N LEU A 81 -5.64 -3.65 -0.74
CA LEU A 81 -4.66 -3.24 -1.73
C LEU A 81 -4.50 -4.30 -2.83
N GLN A 82 -4.45 -5.58 -2.47
CA GLN A 82 -4.38 -6.67 -3.44
C GLN A 82 -5.63 -6.73 -4.33
N VAL A 83 -6.83 -6.54 -3.78
CA VAL A 83 -8.10 -6.49 -4.54
C VAL A 83 -8.10 -5.32 -5.52
N VAL A 84 -7.83 -4.11 -5.02
CA VAL A 84 -7.78 -2.89 -5.84
C VAL A 84 -6.78 -3.06 -6.98
N ARG A 85 -5.58 -3.57 -6.68
CA ARG A 85 -4.53 -3.80 -7.66
C ARG A 85 -4.90 -4.87 -8.70
N LYS A 86 -5.53 -5.98 -8.28
CA LYS A 86 -6.05 -7.02 -9.19
C LYS A 86 -7.12 -6.46 -10.12
N SER A 87 -7.92 -5.51 -9.65
CA SER A 87 -8.97 -4.84 -10.45
C SER A 87 -8.47 -3.66 -11.29
N ARG A 88 -7.16 -3.36 -11.31
CA ARG A 88 -6.60 -2.18 -11.99
C ARG A 88 -7.20 -0.85 -11.50
N ASN A 89 -7.48 -0.74 -10.20
CA ASN A 89 -8.09 0.44 -9.58
C ASN A 89 -9.54 0.73 -10.01
N ILE A 90 -10.24 -0.23 -10.64
CA ILE A 90 -11.66 -0.11 -10.99
C ILE A 90 -12.54 -0.32 -9.75
N ILE A 91 -12.11 -1.22 -8.87
CA ILE A 91 -12.79 -1.56 -7.62
C ILE A 91 -12.10 -0.80 -6.48
N GLY A 92 -12.89 -0.16 -5.64
CA GLY A 92 -12.49 0.39 -4.35
C GLY A 92 -13.12 -0.36 -3.17
N THR A 93 -12.48 -0.24 -2.01
CA THR A 93 -12.97 -0.82 -0.75
C THR A 93 -13.54 0.30 0.13
N PRO A 94 -14.83 0.25 0.51
CA PRO A 94 -15.44 1.28 1.35
C PRO A 94 -14.88 1.29 2.79
N ALA A 95 -15.29 2.30 3.57
CA ALA A 95 -14.93 2.38 4.99
C ALA A 95 -15.42 1.13 5.75
N GLY A 96 -14.55 0.56 6.58
CA GLY A 96 -14.86 -0.67 7.32
C GLY A 96 -14.98 -1.92 6.46
N TRP A 97 -14.50 -1.90 5.22
CA TRP A 97 -14.61 -3.04 4.31
C TRP A 97 -13.97 -4.32 4.88
N GLU A 98 -14.74 -5.40 4.80
CA GLU A 98 -14.32 -6.79 5.00
C GLU A 98 -14.51 -7.60 3.72
N THR A 99 -13.89 -8.78 3.60
CA THR A 99 -13.87 -9.59 2.36
C THR A 99 -15.25 -9.98 1.83
N THR A 100 -16.28 -10.00 2.68
CA THR A 100 -17.67 -10.30 2.31
C THR A 100 -18.50 -9.05 1.98
N SER A 101 -17.95 -7.86 2.19
CA SER A 101 -18.63 -6.58 2.01
C SER A 101 -18.66 -6.16 0.54
N GLN A 102 -19.62 -5.29 0.21
CA GLN A 102 -19.73 -4.67 -1.11
C GLN A 102 -18.49 -3.82 -1.45
N PHE A 103 -18.24 -3.68 -2.74
CA PHE A 103 -17.19 -2.81 -3.26
C PHE A 103 -17.77 -1.53 -3.85
N CYS A 104 -17.00 -0.45 -3.82
CA CYS A 104 -17.31 0.71 -4.65
C CYS A 104 -16.66 0.57 -6.04
N VAL A 105 -17.24 1.18 -7.06
CA VAL A 105 -16.74 1.06 -8.44
C VAL A 105 -16.76 2.39 -9.17
N ASP A 106 -15.83 2.53 -10.11
CA ASP A 106 -15.81 3.64 -11.06
C ASP A 106 -16.76 3.42 -12.25
N ASP A 107 -16.96 4.46 -13.05
CA ASP A 107 -17.79 4.45 -14.26
C ASP A 107 -17.33 3.40 -15.27
N SER A 108 -16.01 3.11 -15.34
CA SER A 108 -15.46 2.08 -16.21
C SER A 108 -15.97 0.67 -15.90
N ALA A 109 -16.48 0.43 -14.69
CA ALA A 109 -17.06 -0.87 -14.33
C ALA A 109 -18.39 -1.12 -15.05
N VAL A 110 -19.12 -0.07 -15.44
CA VAL A 110 -20.45 -0.19 -16.05
C VAL A 110 -20.41 -1.03 -17.32
N ASP A 111 -19.40 -0.82 -18.16
CA ASP A 111 -19.23 -1.55 -19.42
C ASP A 111 -18.76 -2.99 -19.20
N ILE A 112 -18.16 -3.29 -18.04
CA ILE A 112 -17.59 -4.60 -17.71
C ILE A 112 -18.63 -5.51 -17.04
N VAL A 113 -19.33 -5.02 -16.02
CA VAL A 113 -20.29 -5.82 -15.23
C VAL A 113 -21.74 -5.64 -15.67
N GLY A 114 -22.04 -4.57 -16.43
CA GLY A 114 -23.39 -4.18 -16.80
C GLY A 114 -24.10 -3.37 -15.71
N LYS A 115 -24.97 -2.45 -16.13
CA LYS A 115 -25.72 -1.55 -15.23
C LYS A 115 -26.57 -2.29 -14.20
N GLU A 116 -27.11 -3.45 -14.57
CA GLU A 116 -27.99 -4.27 -13.71
C GLU A 116 -27.30 -4.75 -12.43
N GLN A 117 -25.97 -4.89 -12.45
CA GLN A 117 -25.19 -5.39 -11.31
C GLN A 117 -24.68 -4.27 -10.41
N ILE A 118 -24.90 -3.01 -10.80
CA ILE A 118 -24.44 -1.83 -10.07
C ILE A 118 -25.59 -1.23 -9.29
N ASN A 119 -25.45 -1.23 -7.97
CA ASN A 119 -26.33 -0.50 -7.08
C ASN A 119 -25.88 0.97 -7.03
N LEU A 120 -26.63 1.85 -7.68
CA LEU A 120 -26.42 3.30 -7.65
C LEU A 120 -27.23 3.90 -6.50
N ILE A 121 -26.56 4.65 -5.63
CA ILE A 121 -27.21 5.40 -4.55
C ILE A 121 -27.43 6.84 -5.00
N ASP A 122 -28.68 7.28 -4.94
CA ASP A 122 -29.04 8.67 -5.17
C ASP A 122 -28.49 9.56 -4.06
N VAL A 123 -27.73 10.58 -4.45
CA VAL A 123 -27.15 11.57 -3.55
C VAL A 123 -27.73 12.96 -3.84
N PRO A 124 -27.85 13.85 -2.83
CA PRO A 124 -28.45 15.18 -2.99
C PRO A 124 -27.80 16.05 -4.07
N SER A 125 -26.55 15.77 -4.45
CA SER A 125 -25.86 16.49 -5.51
C SER A 125 -26.29 16.10 -6.93
N GLY A 126 -27.14 15.06 -7.08
CA GLY A 126 -27.56 14.52 -8.39
C GLY A 126 -26.43 13.87 -9.20
N ARG A 127 -25.30 13.54 -8.56
CA ARG A 127 -24.14 12.92 -9.22
C ARG A 127 -24.17 11.42 -9.00
N SER A 128 -23.64 10.66 -9.94
CA SER A 128 -23.69 9.19 -9.93
C SER A 128 -22.41 8.51 -9.42
N TYR A 129 -21.62 9.17 -8.58
CA TYR A 129 -20.34 8.59 -8.10
C TYR A 129 -20.51 7.52 -7.03
N MET A 130 -21.68 7.42 -6.38
CA MET A 130 -21.91 6.48 -5.30
C MET A 130 -22.47 5.16 -5.85
N LYS A 131 -21.56 4.33 -6.38
CA LYS A 131 -21.88 3.04 -7.03
C LYS A 131 -21.27 1.89 -6.26
N TYR A 132 -22.06 0.84 -6.04
CA TYR A 132 -21.63 -0.37 -5.36
C TYR A 132 -21.90 -1.63 -6.18
N ILE A 133 -21.05 -2.64 -6.02
CA ILE A 133 -21.27 -3.98 -6.55
C ILE A 133 -21.18 -5.02 -5.44
N HIS A 134 -21.94 -6.10 -5.60
CA HIS A 134 -21.80 -7.28 -4.74
C HIS A 134 -20.51 -8.05 -5.08
N PRO A 135 -19.84 -8.72 -4.12
CA PRO A 135 -18.61 -9.46 -4.40
C PRO A 135 -18.72 -10.51 -5.51
N SER A 136 -19.89 -11.13 -5.69
CA SER A 136 -20.14 -12.08 -6.78
C SER A 136 -20.04 -11.46 -8.18
N SER A 137 -20.28 -10.16 -8.29
CA SER A 137 -20.26 -9.39 -9.53
C SER A 137 -18.87 -8.86 -9.89
N ALA A 138 -17.87 -9.04 -9.02
CA ALA A 138 -16.52 -8.53 -9.24
C ALA A 138 -15.69 -9.43 -10.19
N GLN A 139 -16.11 -10.66 -10.44
CA GLN A 139 -15.34 -11.65 -11.20
C GLN A 139 -14.96 -11.19 -12.63
N PRO A 140 -15.89 -10.62 -13.43
CA PRO A 140 -15.56 -10.13 -14.76
C PRO A 140 -14.47 -9.04 -14.73
N ILE A 141 -14.47 -8.18 -13.71
CA ILE A 141 -13.46 -7.12 -13.57
C ILE A 141 -12.06 -7.72 -13.38
N TYR A 142 -11.93 -8.77 -12.58
CA TYR A 142 -10.64 -9.45 -12.39
C TYR A 142 -10.17 -10.14 -13.68
N GLU A 143 -11.08 -10.70 -14.46
CA GLU A 143 -10.77 -11.37 -15.73
C GLU A 143 -10.34 -10.36 -16.80
N SER A 144 -11.08 -9.27 -16.96
CA SER A 144 -10.72 -8.15 -17.85
C SER A 144 -9.37 -7.55 -17.47
N ALA A 145 -9.11 -7.36 -16.17
CA ALA A 145 -7.83 -6.87 -15.68
C ALA A 145 -6.64 -7.82 -15.99
N LYS A 146 -6.90 -9.13 -16.04
CA LYS A 146 -5.91 -10.16 -16.39
C LYS A 146 -5.62 -10.18 -17.89
N GLN A 147 -6.63 -10.04 -18.74
CA GLN A 147 -6.47 -9.91 -20.20
C GLN A 147 -5.65 -8.66 -20.55
N LEU A 148 -5.96 -7.52 -19.93
CA LEU A 148 -5.18 -6.28 -20.10
C LEU A 148 -3.71 -6.39 -19.65
N LYS A 149 -3.35 -7.32 -18.74
CA LYS A 149 -1.94 -7.63 -18.42
C LYS A 149 -1.23 -8.40 -19.53
N ALA A 150 -1.95 -9.19 -20.32
CA ALA A 150 -1.37 -9.95 -21.43
C ALA A 150 -1.15 -9.05 -22.66
N ASP A 151 -2.05 -8.09 -22.87
CA ASP A 151 -2.04 -7.25 -24.08
C ASP A 151 -1.19 -5.99 -23.95
N VAL A 152 -0.92 -5.53 -22.72
CA VAL A 152 -0.13 -4.32 -22.47
C VAL A 152 0.97 -4.63 -21.47
N GLY A 153 2.22 -4.58 -21.93
CA GLY A 153 3.39 -4.55 -21.03
C GLY A 153 3.22 -3.44 -19.98
N ASN A 154 3.21 -3.82 -18.71
CA ASN A 154 3.07 -2.98 -17.51
C ASN A 154 2.27 -1.65 -17.64
N PRO A 155 0.93 -1.67 -17.47
CA PRO A 155 0.10 -0.46 -17.45
C PRO A 155 0.19 0.40 -16.18
N PHE A 156 1.07 0.05 -15.23
CA PHE A 156 1.38 0.91 -14.06
C PHE A 156 2.65 1.74 -14.26
N ALA A 157 3.23 1.72 -15.46
CA ALA A 157 4.00 2.86 -15.93
C ALA A 157 3.03 4.06 -15.99
N TYR A 158 2.98 4.87 -14.93
CA TYR A 158 2.54 6.25 -15.05
C TYR A 158 3.57 6.98 -15.93
N GLY A 159 3.55 6.69 -17.23
CA GLY A 159 4.33 7.34 -18.26
C GLY A 159 3.60 8.59 -18.75
N GLY A 160 3.37 9.54 -17.85
CA GLY A 160 3.33 10.94 -18.25
C GLY A 160 4.77 11.43 -18.39
N PRO A 161 5.08 12.39 -19.28
CA PRO A 161 6.43 12.89 -19.51
C PRO A 161 6.87 13.79 -18.34
N CYS A 162 7.11 13.20 -17.17
CA CYS A 162 7.60 13.87 -15.97
C CYS A 162 8.66 12.97 -15.33
N GLY A 163 9.87 12.98 -15.86
CA GLY A 163 10.99 12.22 -15.27
C GLY A 163 12.17 11.89 -16.18
N GLY A 164 12.14 12.28 -17.45
CA GLY A 164 13.17 11.95 -18.44
C GLY A 164 14.53 12.64 -18.29
N GLU A 165 14.73 13.56 -17.35
CA GLU A 165 15.96 14.36 -17.29
C GLU A 165 16.72 14.30 -15.95
N ILE A 166 16.17 13.74 -14.88
CA ILE A 166 16.84 13.80 -13.55
C ILE A 166 17.79 12.61 -13.32
N GLN A 167 17.55 11.45 -13.93
CA GLN A 167 18.40 10.27 -13.72
C GLN A 167 19.73 10.29 -14.50
N THR A 168 19.82 11.04 -15.60
CA THR A 168 21.07 11.11 -16.38
C THR A 168 22.08 12.12 -15.82
N GLU A 169 21.65 13.08 -15.00
CA GLU A 169 22.57 14.08 -14.44
C GLU A 169 23.29 13.60 -13.17
N TYR A 170 22.66 12.75 -12.36
CA TYR A 170 23.29 12.18 -11.16
C TYR A 170 24.40 11.18 -11.51
N ALA A 171 24.20 10.36 -12.55
CA ALA A 171 25.23 9.44 -13.05
C ALA A 171 26.42 10.19 -13.69
N ARG A 172 26.17 11.31 -14.37
CA ARG A 172 27.22 12.09 -15.04
C ARG A 172 28.09 12.90 -14.06
N LYS A 173 27.55 13.28 -12.90
CA LYS A 173 28.29 14.04 -11.87
C LYS A 173 29.15 13.17 -10.96
N HIS A 174 28.87 11.86 -10.82
CA HIS A 174 29.69 10.97 -9.99
C HIS A 174 30.88 10.32 -10.71
N ASP A 175 30.89 10.29 -12.05
CA ASP A 175 32.05 9.80 -12.81
C ASP A 175 33.17 10.84 -12.99
N MET A 176 32.89 12.15 -12.81
CA MET A 176 33.94 13.19 -12.94
C MET A 176 34.78 13.40 -11.67
N ASP A 177 34.33 12.95 -10.50
CA ASP A 177 35.08 13.11 -9.23
C ASP A 177 36.09 11.97 -8.97
N GLN A 178 36.23 11.00 -9.88
CA GLN A 178 37.22 9.91 -9.76
C GLN A 178 38.39 10.00 -10.74
N THR A 179 38.53 11.10 -11.47
CA THR A 179 39.69 11.34 -12.35
C THR A 179 40.28 12.73 -12.13
N LEU A 180 40.78 13.01 -10.92
CA LEU A 180 41.85 13.98 -10.63
C LEU A 180 42.57 13.58 -9.35
#